data_AF-A0AAN9KJB2-F1
#
_entry.id   AF-A0AAN9KJB2-F1
#
_cell.length_a   1.000
_cell.length_b   1.000
_cell.length_c   1.000
_cell.angle_alpha   90.00
_cell.angle_beta   90.00
_cell.angle_gamma   90.00
#
_symmetry.space_group_name_H-M   'P 1'
#
loop_
_entity.id
_entity.type
_entity.pdbx_description
1 polymer ?
#
loop_
_entity_poly.entity_id
_entity_poly.type
_entity_poly.pdbx_seq_one_letter_code
_entity_poly.pdbx_strand_id
1 'polypeptide(L)'
;MFWFAMETAMLPLERTSSIEREPRTLGINQIQYARDFAIYILNTKTFEEASRIFTEGLQPVVSAACCMGSSVEMDMGEELEVLNSKDNATFRDIASAPF
;
A
#
# COMPACT_ATOMS: atom_id res chain seq x y z
N MET A 1 19.86 -16.77 -42.10
CA MET A 1 19.47 -16.25 -40.78
C MET A 1 18.02 -16.61 -40.57
N PHE A 2 17.78 -17.71 -39.86
CA PHE A 2 16.43 -18.15 -39.54
C PHE A 2 15.90 -17.27 -38.42
N TRP A 3 14.87 -16.48 -38.71
CA TRP A 3 14.00 -15.97 -37.66
C TRP A 3 13.39 -17.18 -36.97
N PHE A 4 13.80 -17.42 -35.73
CA PHE A 4 13.16 -18.38 -34.86
C PHE A 4 11.76 -17.82 -34.60
N ALA A 5 10.76 -18.33 -35.32
CA ALA A 5 9.37 -18.07 -34.98
C ALA A 5 9.17 -18.62 -33.57
N MET A 6 9.12 -17.73 -32.59
CA MET A 6 8.57 -18.06 -31.30
C MET A 6 7.08 -18.22 -31.54
N GLU A 7 6.71 -19.42 -31.99
CA GLU A 7 5.36 -19.96 -31.92
C GLU A 7 5.02 -19.98 -30.44
N THR A 8 4.64 -18.82 -29.91
CA THR A 8 3.89 -18.73 -28.67
C THR A 8 2.59 -19.42 -29.02
N ALA A 9 2.55 -20.74 -28.80
CA ALA A 9 1.30 -21.46 -28.69
C ALA A 9 0.44 -20.58 -27.79
N MET A 10 -0.59 -19.97 -28.37
CA MET A 10 -1.56 -19.18 -27.65
C MET A 10 -2.28 -20.16 -26.72
N LEU A 11 -1.63 -20.50 -25.61
CA LEU A 11 -2.28 -21.14 -24.49
C LEU A 11 -3.47 -20.23 -24.20
N PRO A 12 -4.70 -20.77 -24.18
CA PRO A 12 -5.87 -19.98 -23.84
C PRO A 12 -5.54 -19.17 -22.60
N LEU A 13 -5.57 -17.84 -22.71
CA LEU A 13 -5.38 -16.97 -21.56
C LEU A 13 -6.55 -17.25 -20.63
N GLU A 14 -6.33 -18.15 -19.66
CA GLU A 14 -7.31 -18.48 -18.65
C GLU A 14 -7.47 -17.23 -17.78
N ARG A 15 -8.52 -16.46 -18.09
CA ARG A 15 -8.92 -15.29 -17.32
C ARG A 15 -9.44 -15.78 -15.98
N THR A 16 -8.54 -15.95 -15.03
CA THR A 16 -8.88 -16.10 -13.61
C THR A 16 -9.20 -14.73 -13.03
N SER A 17 -10.19 -14.65 -12.14
CA SER A 17 -10.55 -13.39 -11.50
C SER A 17 -9.44 -12.99 -10.53
N SER A 18 -9.02 -11.72 -10.53
CA SER A 18 -7.96 -11.23 -9.64
C SER A 18 -8.28 -11.51 -8.16
N ILE A 19 -9.56 -11.47 -7.81
CA ILE A 19 -10.08 -11.74 -6.47
C ILE A 19 -9.69 -13.12 -5.90
N GLU A 20 -9.42 -14.13 -6.74
CA GLU A 20 -9.01 -15.45 -6.29
C GLU A 20 -7.52 -15.50 -5.89
N ARG A 21 -6.74 -14.56 -6.40
CA ARG A 21 -5.30 -14.41 -6.12
C ARG A 21 -5.01 -13.36 -5.06
N GLU A 22 -6.00 -12.53 -4.75
CA GLU A 22 -5.89 -11.49 -3.73
C GLU A 22 -5.81 -12.12 -2.33
N PRO A 23 -4.93 -11.61 -1.45
CA PRO A 23 -4.91 -12.05 -0.06
C PRO A 23 -6.27 -11.74 0.58
N ARG A 24 -6.87 -12.74 1.23
CA ARG A 24 -8.15 -12.56 1.93
C ARG A 24 -8.02 -11.43 2.96
N THR A 25 -8.86 -10.41 2.81
CA THR A 25 -9.02 -9.36 3.81
C THR A 25 -9.57 -9.97 5.11
N LEU A 26 -9.10 -9.47 6.24
CA LEU A 26 -9.64 -9.85 7.56
C LEU A 26 -11.13 -9.50 7.65
N GLY A 27 -11.93 -10.39 8.27
CA GLY A 27 -13.32 -10.10 8.58
C GLY A 27 -13.46 -9.03 9.67
N ILE A 28 -14.66 -8.46 9.82
CA ILE A 28 -14.89 -7.33 10.76
C ILE A 28 -14.49 -7.65 12.21
N ASN A 29 -14.79 -8.85 12.70
CA ASN A 29 -14.41 -9.26 14.05
C ASN A 29 -12.89 -9.37 14.20
N GLN A 30 -12.21 -9.89 13.17
CA GLN A 30 -10.76 -10.04 13.16
C GLN A 30 -10.06 -8.68 13.14
N ILE A 31 -10.62 -7.71 12.39
CA ILE A 31 -10.14 -6.32 12.40
C ILE A 31 -10.28 -5.74 13.80
N GLN A 32 -11.42 -5.93 14.47
CA GLN A 32 -11.62 -5.42 15.82
C GLN A 32 -10.64 -6.05 16.81
N TYR A 33 -10.45 -7.36 16.78
CA TYR A 33 -9.47 -8.03 17.63
C TYR A 33 -8.04 -7.56 17.36
N ALA A 34 -7.65 -7.41 16.09
CA ALA A 34 -6.33 -6.90 15.72
C ALA A 34 -6.12 -5.48 16.25
N ARG A 35 -7.16 -4.63 16.17
CA ARG A 35 -7.14 -3.27 16.71
C ARG A 35 -6.96 -3.27 18.22
N ASP A 36 -7.76 -4.03 18.95
CA ASP A 36 -7.71 -4.08 20.40
C ASP A 36 -6.34 -4.61 20.89
N PHE A 37 -5.80 -5.60 20.18
CA PHE A 37 -4.46 -6.13 20.45
C PHE A 37 -3.35 -5.10 20.16
N ALA A 38 -3.47 -4.34 19.06
CA ALA A 38 -2.52 -3.27 18.76
C ALA A 38 -2.51 -2.19 19.84
N ILE A 39 -3.70 -1.77 20.32
CA ILE A 39 -3.83 -0.82 21.44
C ILE A 39 -3.17 -1.38 22.70
N TYR A 40 -3.42 -2.66 23.01
CA TYR A 40 -2.80 -3.31 24.16
C TYR A 40 -1.27 -3.30 24.10
N ILE A 41 -0.67 -3.63 22.95
CA ILE A 41 0.78 -3.60 22.76
C ILE A 41 1.33 -2.20 23.00
N LEU A 42 0.74 -1.19 22.35
CA LEU A 42 1.20 0.20 22.45
C LEU A 42 1.16 0.74 23.88
N ASN A 43 0.20 0.27 24.69
CA ASN A 43 0.06 0.71 26.09
C ASN A 43 0.93 -0.06 27.08
N THR A 44 1.40 -1.26 26.73
CA THR A 44 2.06 -2.17 27.68
C THR A 44 3.52 -2.49 27.35
N LYS A 45 3.93 -2.30 26.10
CA LYS A 45 5.29 -2.60 25.62
C LYS A 45 6.11 -1.34 25.43
N THR A 46 7.43 -1.49 25.51
CA THR A 46 8.33 -0.40 25.12
C THR A 46 8.27 -0.20 23.61
N PHE A 47 8.73 0.97 23.16
CA PHE A 47 8.74 1.31 21.74
C PHE A 47 9.51 0.29 20.90
N GLU A 48 10.68 -0.17 21.38
CA GLU A 48 11.54 -1.12 20.68
C GLU A 48 10.84 -2.48 20.51
N GLU A 49 10.17 -2.95 21.55
CA GLU A 49 9.48 -4.24 21.51
C GLU A 49 8.21 -4.17 20.66
N ALA A 50 7.45 -3.07 20.77
CA ALA A 50 6.29 -2.83 19.91
C ALA A 50 6.70 -2.74 18.43
N SER A 51 7.77 -1.99 18.13
CA SER A 51 8.31 -1.86 16.78
C SER A 51 8.70 -3.23 16.21
N ARG A 52 9.39 -4.07 17.00
CA ARG A 52 9.71 -5.44 16.58
C ARG A 52 8.44 -6.23 16.27
N ILE A 53 7.45 -6.24 17.15
CA ILE A 53 6.19 -6.99 16.94
C ILE A 53 5.49 -6.57 15.64
N PHE A 54 5.42 -5.27 15.34
CA PHE A 54 4.70 -4.79 14.16
C PHE A 54 5.47 -4.96 12.84
N THR A 55 6.79 -5.11 12.90
CA THR A 55 7.63 -5.13 11.68
C THR A 55 8.32 -6.46 11.42
N GLU A 56 8.33 -7.37 12.40
CA GLU A 56 8.92 -8.69 12.27
C GLU A 56 8.26 -9.50 11.14
N GLY A 57 9.07 -9.94 10.18
CA GLY A 57 8.60 -10.74 9.04
C GLY A 57 8.07 -9.94 7.84
N LEU A 58 8.02 -8.60 7.92
CA LEU A 58 7.67 -7.78 6.76
C LEU A 58 8.84 -7.72 5.76
N GLN A 59 8.54 -7.85 4.47
CA GLN A 59 9.51 -7.60 3.41
C GLN A 59 9.36 -6.16 2.90
N PRO A 60 10.44 -5.38 2.82
CA PRO A 60 10.41 -4.07 2.20
C PRO A 60 9.89 -4.17 0.76
N VAL A 61 8.92 -3.33 0.40
CA VAL A 61 8.51 -3.19 -1.00
C VAL A 61 9.60 -2.38 -1.70
N VAL A 62 10.34 -3.03 -2.61
CA VAL A 62 11.30 -2.32 -3.46
C VAL A 62 10.52 -1.40 -4.37
N SER A 63 10.46 -0.11 -4.05
CA SER A 63 9.84 0.88 -4.92
C SER A 63 10.62 0.95 -6.23
N ALA A 64 9.92 0.87 -7.37
CA ALA A 64 10.51 1.00 -8.71
C ALA A 64 11.19 2.36 -8.98
N ALA A 65 11.13 3.31 -8.04
CA ALA A 65 11.73 4.62 -8.13
C ALA A 65 13.28 4.63 -8.15
N CYS A 66 13.94 3.50 -7.86
CA CYS A 66 15.42 3.43 -7.85
C CYS A 66 16.07 3.56 -9.25
N CYS A 67 15.31 3.58 -10.35
CA CYS A 67 15.89 3.69 -11.68
C CYS A 67 16.20 5.12 -12.16
N MET A 68 15.90 6.17 -11.37
CA MET A 68 16.36 7.52 -11.69
C MET A 68 16.93 8.16 -10.42
N GLY A 69 18.24 8.42 -10.41
CA GLY A 69 18.94 8.95 -9.25
C GLY A 69 18.30 10.25 -8.74
N SER A 70 17.59 10.15 -7.62
CA SER A 70 17.36 11.25 -6.71
C SER A 70 17.04 10.63 -5.34
N SER A 71 17.98 10.81 -4.40
CA SER A 71 17.76 10.55 -2.99
C SER A 71 16.67 11.52 -2.53
N VAL A 72 15.43 11.06 -2.43
CA VAL A 72 14.39 11.77 -1.70
C VAL A 72 14.33 11.14 -0.32
N GLU A 73 15.03 11.80 0.60
CA GLU A 73 14.88 11.59 2.04
C GLU A 73 13.37 11.78 2.36
N MET A 74 12.65 10.71 2.70
CA MET A 74 11.29 10.84 3.21
C MET A 74 11.39 11.35 4.66
N ASP A 75 11.34 12.67 4.81
CA ASP A 75 11.19 13.35 6.09
C ASP A 75 9.84 12.95 6.71
N MET A 76 9.87 12.05 7.70
CA MET A 76 8.72 11.71 8.53
C MET A 76 8.51 12.84 9.56
N GLY A 77 8.12 14.00 9.07
CA GLY A 77 7.70 15.13 9.89
C GLY A 77 6.34 14.84 10.52
N GLU A 78 6.31 14.77 11.84
CA GLU A 78 5.11 14.84 12.65
C GLU A 78 4.44 16.22 12.48
N GLU A 79 3.38 16.32 11.67
CA GLU A 79 2.59 17.57 11.61
C GLU A 79 1.12 17.28 11.93
N LEU A 80 0.83 17.28 13.23
CA LEU A 80 -0.48 17.62 13.75
C LEU A 80 -0.55 19.14 13.89
N GLU A 81 -0.95 19.87 12.83
CA GLU A 81 -1.45 21.23 12.99
C GLU A 81 -2.74 21.44 12.18
N VAL A 82 -3.84 21.54 12.91
CA VAL A 82 -5.12 22.07 12.44
C VAL A 82 -4.97 23.58 12.34
N LEU A 83 -4.76 24.14 11.15
CA LEU A 83 -5.00 25.57 10.91
C LEU A 83 -5.66 25.82 9.55
N ASN A 84 -6.96 26.11 9.65
CA ASN A 84 -7.74 26.88 8.70
C ASN A 84 -6.98 28.14 8.23
N SER A 85 -6.70 28.27 6.93
CA SER A 85 -7.06 29.44 6.12
C SER A 85 -6.53 29.35 4.68
N LYS A 86 -7.47 29.19 3.76
CA LYS A 86 -7.54 29.92 2.48
C LYS A 86 -6.31 29.83 1.57
N ASP A 87 -6.24 28.73 0.81
CA ASP A 87 -5.90 28.80 -0.60
C ASP A 87 -6.88 27.96 -1.42
N ASN A 88 -7.55 28.65 -2.31
CA ASN A 88 -8.60 28.28 -3.24
C ASN A 88 -8.09 27.43 -4.42
N ALA A 89 -7.40 26.32 -4.12
CA ALA A 89 -7.12 25.29 -5.11
C ALA A 89 -8.42 24.55 -5.45
N THR A 90 -9.12 25.09 -6.44
CA THR A 90 -10.21 24.49 -7.23
C THR A 90 -10.43 23.00 -6.95
N PHE A 91 -11.40 22.69 -6.08
CA PHE A 91 -12.09 21.41 -6.08
C PHE A 91 -12.54 21.16 -7.52
N ARG A 92 -11.81 20.32 -8.26
CA ARG A 92 -12.23 19.92 -9.60
C ARG A 92 -13.48 19.09 -9.42
N ASP A 93 -14.57 19.75 -9.76
CA ASP A 93 -15.93 19.29 -9.69
C ASP A 93 -16.07 17.92 -10.36
N ILE A 94 -16.38 16.90 -9.55
CA ILE A 94 -16.65 15.53 -10.01
C ILE A 94 -17.84 15.52 -10.99
N ALA A 95 -18.66 16.58 -10.98
CA ALA A 95 -19.81 16.75 -11.86
C ALA A 95 -19.48 16.81 -13.37
N SER A 96 -18.21 16.95 -13.77
CA SER A 96 -17.81 16.97 -15.19
C SER A 96 -17.23 15.64 -15.69
N ALA A 97 -17.22 14.57 -14.88
CA ALA A 97 -16.75 13.27 -15.36
C ALA A 97 -17.80 12.64 -16.32
N PRO A 98 -17.38 12.17 -17.52
CA PRO A 98 -18.30 11.52 -18.47
C PRO A 98 -18.80 10.16 -17.96
N PHE A 99 -20.00 9.76 -18.40
CA PHE A 99 -20.55 8.41 -18.27
C PHE A 99 -20.07 7.50 -19.41
#